data_AF-A0A6A6DK20-F1
#
_entry.id   AF-A0A6A6DK20-F1
#
_cell.length_a   1.000
_cell.length_b   1.000
_cell.length_c   1.000
_cell.angle_alpha   90.00
_cell.angle_beta   90.00
_cell.angle_gamma   90.00
#
_symmetry.space_group_name_H-M   'P 1'
#
loop_
_entity.id
_entity.type
_entity.pdbx_description
1 polymer ?
#
loop_
_entity_poly.entity_id
_entity_poly.type
_entity_poly.pdbx_seq_one_letter_code
_entity_poly.pdbx_strand_id
1 'polypeptide(L)'
;MDLEAEFIYRRLEDAPLYDAISHVWGSDAHKDHPFILHGKRFPVTKKVYDILLSMSSLFGDRDIWIDSLCIDQDDTYYEKRHQISKMVGIYKAAVSVHICLEGPDNSWLAGQYLQEILIFHAIAPGIFDAVMLENVYNRRSDKWLSARIDGLLDLINNQWFRRIWIVQEFVAGYHIVVHYGGSCIPWEDIIRLHHIVTTTNLSMLLRYSTNKPGNLNRFL
;
A
#
# COMPACT_ATOMS: atom_id res chain seq x y z
N MET A 1 -17.56 0.36 19.06
CA MET A 1 -16.35 0.64 19.85
C MET A 1 -15.66 1.74 19.08
N ASP A 2 -15.62 2.95 19.64
CA ASP A 2 -15.05 4.09 18.95
C ASP A 2 -13.52 4.01 19.07
N LEU A 3 -12.81 4.32 17.99
CA LEU A 3 -11.35 4.41 18.04
C LEU A 3 -10.94 5.63 18.87
N GLU A 4 -10.05 5.43 19.83
CA GLU A 4 -9.52 6.47 20.69
C GLU A 4 -7.99 6.52 20.60
N ALA A 5 -7.44 7.72 20.63
CA ALA A 5 -6.00 7.96 20.63
C ALA A 5 -5.62 9.20 21.44
N GLU A 6 -4.34 9.33 21.72
CA GLU A 6 -3.72 10.51 22.31
C GLU A 6 -2.50 10.90 21.49
N PHE A 7 -2.27 12.21 21.29
CA PHE A 7 -1.02 12.67 20.72
C PHE A 7 0.12 12.61 21.74
N ILE A 8 1.21 11.98 21.33
CA ILE A 8 2.48 11.98 22.05
C ILE A 8 3.47 12.84 21.28
N TYR A 9 3.88 13.96 21.87
CA TYR A 9 4.90 14.84 21.29
C TYR A 9 6.29 14.41 21.77
N ARG A 10 7.17 14.04 20.84
CA ARG A 10 8.57 13.68 21.11
C ARG A 10 9.48 14.26 20.05
N ARG A 11 10.76 14.45 20.40
CA ARG A 11 11.81 14.58 19.40
C ARG A 11 12.00 13.23 18.73
N LEU A 12 12.36 13.24 17.46
CA LEU A 12 12.56 12.00 16.70
C LEU A 12 13.62 11.08 17.33
N GLU A 13 14.66 11.66 17.92
CA GLU A 13 15.72 10.96 18.65
C GLU A 13 15.25 10.25 19.93
N ASP A 14 14.15 10.73 20.52
CA ASP A 14 13.57 10.22 21.77
C ASP A 14 12.21 9.52 21.53
N ALA A 15 11.88 9.23 20.26
CA ALA A 15 10.62 8.62 19.93
C ALA A 15 10.56 7.18 20.48
N PRO A 16 9.43 6.73 21.04
CA PRO A 16 9.21 5.32 21.34
C PRO A 16 9.24 4.49 20.05
N LEU A 17 9.11 3.17 20.16
CA LEU A 17 8.89 2.34 18.98
C LEU A 17 7.51 2.62 18.39
N TYR A 18 7.44 2.97 17.11
CA TYR A 18 6.18 3.25 16.42
C TYR A 18 6.18 2.67 15.01
N ASP A 19 4.99 2.45 14.46
CA ASP A 19 4.81 2.17 13.04
C ASP A 19 4.42 3.44 12.29
N ALA A 20 4.93 3.59 11.06
CA ALA A 20 4.58 4.71 10.19
C ALA A 20 3.61 4.26 9.10
N ILE A 21 2.58 5.06 8.85
CA ILE A 21 1.59 4.81 7.81
C ILE A 21 1.83 5.76 6.64
N SER A 22 1.83 5.20 5.43
CA SER A 22 1.81 5.95 4.19
C SER A 22 0.54 5.61 3.43
N HIS A 23 -0.25 6.63 3.10
CA HIS A 23 -1.47 6.46 2.33
C HIS A 23 -1.64 7.60 1.34
N VAL A 24 -2.47 7.41 0.32
CA VAL A 24 -2.78 8.49 -0.62
C VAL A 24 -3.85 9.39 -0.03
N TRP A 25 -3.64 10.70 -0.13
CA TRP A 25 -4.68 11.64 0.26
C TRP A 25 -5.79 11.54 -0.78
N GLY A 26 -6.98 11.15 -0.35
CA GLY A 26 -8.13 11.02 -1.23
C GLY A 26 -8.68 12.37 -1.66
N SER A 27 -9.46 12.38 -2.74
CA SER A 27 -10.33 13.52 -3.10
C SER A 27 -11.49 13.69 -2.14
N ASP A 28 -11.82 12.64 -1.37
CA ASP A 28 -12.86 12.66 -0.35
C ASP A 28 -12.28 13.22 0.96
N ALA A 29 -12.26 14.55 1.05
CA ALA A 29 -11.77 15.28 2.21
C ALA A 29 -12.84 15.42 3.32
N HIS A 30 -14.02 14.82 3.14
CA HIS A 30 -15.07 14.87 4.15
C HIS A 30 -14.66 14.08 5.40
N LYS A 31 -14.55 14.82 6.50
CA LYS A 31 -14.23 14.29 7.83
C LYS A 31 -15.52 14.12 8.63
N ASP A 32 -16.13 12.95 8.54
CA ASP A 32 -17.40 12.62 9.19
C ASP A 32 -17.33 11.31 10.02
N HIS A 33 -16.23 10.56 9.93
CA HIS A 33 -16.06 9.33 10.68
C HIS A 33 -15.65 9.61 12.14
N PRO A 34 -16.24 8.89 13.11
CA PRO A 34 -16.02 9.12 14.53
C PRO A 34 -14.62 8.68 14.93
N PHE A 35 -13.86 9.57 15.52
CA PHE A 35 -12.57 9.26 16.15
C PHE A 35 -12.43 10.13 17.39
N ILE A 36 -11.91 9.56 18.47
CA ILE A 36 -11.76 10.23 19.76
C ILE A 36 -10.27 10.54 19.93
N LEU A 37 -9.97 11.82 20.12
CA LEU A 37 -8.61 12.29 20.38
C LEU A 37 -8.61 13.03 21.71
N HIS A 38 -7.87 12.53 22.70
CA HIS A 38 -7.86 13.07 24.07
C HIS A 38 -9.28 13.20 24.66
N GLY A 39 -10.11 12.15 24.53
CA GLY A 39 -11.50 12.14 25.00
C GLY A 39 -12.46 13.08 24.25
N LYS A 40 -12.02 13.75 23.17
CA LYS A 40 -12.85 14.67 22.38
C LYS A 40 -13.10 14.12 20.99
N ARG A 41 -14.29 14.42 20.43
CA ARG A 41 -14.60 14.09 19.03
C ARG A 41 -13.65 14.82 18.09
N PHE A 42 -12.97 14.06 17.26
CA PHE A 42 -12.04 14.52 16.23
C PHE A 42 -12.39 13.79 14.93
N PRO A 43 -13.30 14.33 14.10
CA PRO A 43 -13.70 13.64 12.87
C PRO A 43 -12.52 13.45 11.92
N VAL A 44 -12.41 12.25 11.37
CA VAL A 44 -11.41 11.91 10.34
C VAL A 44 -12.12 11.46 9.07
N THR A 45 -11.38 11.33 7.97
CA THR A 45 -11.95 10.73 6.76
C THR A 45 -12.20 9.25 6.98
N LYS A 46 -13.18 8.68 6.25
CA LYS A 46 -13.43 7.23 6.25
C LYS A 46 -12.16 6.40 6.09
N LYS A 47 -11.31 6.84 5.15
CA LYS A 47 -10.04 6.19 4.85
C LYS A 47 -9.11 6.11 6.06
N VAL A 48 -8.89 7.23 6.74
CA VAL A 48 -8.03 7.27 7.93
C VAL A 48 -8.62 6.40 9.03
N TYR A 49 -9.94 6.46 9.23
CA TYR A 49 -10.63 5.60 10.19
C TYR A 49 -10.44 4.11 9.88
N ASP A 50 -10.69 3.68 8.65
CA ASP A 50 -10.58 2.27 8.23
C ASP A 50 -9.14 1.76 8.40
N ILE A 51 -8.14 2.59 8.06
CA ILE A 51 -6.72 2.26 8.25
C ILE A 51 -6.40 2.09 9.75
N LEU A 52 -6.76 3.06 10.58
CA LEU A 52 -6.48 3.01 12.02
C LEU A 52 -7.22 1.84 12.68
N LEU A 53 -8.44 1.54 12.23
CA LEU A 53 -9.22 0.39 12.71
C LEU A 53 -8.56 -0.93 12.34
N SER A 54 -8.00 -1.03 11.14
CA SER A 54 -7.27 -2.23 10.69
C SER A 54 -5.99 -2.48 11.49
N MET A 55 -5.41 -1.44 12.08
CA MET A 55 -4.16 -1.51 12.86
C MET A 55 -4.37 -1.52 14.37
N SER A 56 -5.60 -1.28 14.83
CA SER A 56 -5.92 -1.32 16.25
C SER A 56 -5.88 -2.77 16.75
N SER A 57 -5.46 -2.95 18.00
CA SER A 57 -5.32 -4.25 18.64
C SER A 57 -6.11 -4.24 19.94
N LEU A 58 -6.79 -5.35 20.23
CA LEU A 58 -7.43 -5.55 21.54
C LEU A 58 -6.42 -5.91 22.64
N PHE A 59 -5.18 -6.22 22.26
CA PHE A 59 -4.15 -6.76 23.16
C PHE A 59 -3.12 -5.73 23.62
N GLY A 60 -3.22 -4.48 23.16
CA GLY A 60 -2.35 -3.40 23.58
C GLY A 60 -2.39 -2.20 22.63
N ASP A 61 -1.98 -1.05 23.16
CA ASP A 61 -1.86 0.19 22.40
C ASP A 61 -0.73 0.08 21.37
N ARG A 62 -0.88 0.79 20.26
CA ARG A 62 0.14 0.89 19.20
C ARG A 62 0.44 2.36 18.95
N ASP A 63 1.70 2.73 19.12
CA ASP A 63 2.17 4.03 18.68
C ASP A 63 2.25 4.05 17.15
N ILE A 64 1.48 4.94 16.54
CA ILE A 64 1.36 5.07 15.09
C ILE A 64 1.66 6.51 14.71
N TRP A 65 2.45 6.68 13.65
CA TRP A 65 2.58 7.94 12.95
C TRP A 65 1.84 7.88 11.62
N ILE A 66 0.89 8.79 11.39
CA ILE A 66 0.20 8.97 10.12
C ILE A 66 0.20 10.45 9.74
N ASP A 67 0.70 10.77 8.55
CA ASP A 67 0.90 12.14 8.08
C ASP A 67 -0.37 13.00 8.16
N SER A 68 -1.54 12.44 7.80
CA SER A 68 -2.83 13.15 7.81
C SER A 68 -3.32 13.59 9.20
N LEU A 69 -2.77 13.04 10.28
CA LEU A 69 -3.13 13.41 11.67
C LEU A 69 -1.97 14.05 12.42
N CYS A 70 -0.75 13.53 12.23
CA CYS A 70 0.43 13.95 12.99
C CYS A 70 1.11 15.21 12.44
N ILE A 71 0.74 15.65 11.24
CA ILE A 71 1.21 16.92 10.65
C ILE A 71 0.05 17.90 10.65
N ASP A 72 0.30 19.11 11.20
CA ASP A 72 -0.60 20.24 11.05
C ASP A 72 -0.67 20.65 9.58
N GLN A 73 -1.85 20.46 8.99
CA GLN A 73 -2.08 20.68 7.56
C GLN A 73 -2.32 22.16 7.21
N ASP A 74 -2.63 22.99 8.22
CA ASP A 74 -2.97 24.40 8.03
C ASP A 74 -1.71 25.30 8.08
N ASP A 75 -0.59 24.80 8.63
CA ASP A 75 0.72 25.46 8.63
C ASP A 75 1.44 25.29 7.29
N THR A 76 0.89 25.96 6.26
CA THR A 76 1.36 25.95 4.87
C THR A 76 2.61 26.80 4.62
N TYR A 77 3.23 27.36 5.67
CA TYR A 77 4.20 28.46 5.53
C TYR A 77 5.68 28.04 5.52
N TYR A 78 6.03 26.79 5.87
CA TYR A 78 7.44 26.35 5.96
C TYR A 78 7.91 25.57 4.72
N GLU A 79 9.12 25.89 4.23
CA GLU A 79 9.78 25.31 3.05
C GLU A 79 9.57 23.79 2.94
N LYS A 80 8.93 23.34 1.85
CA LYS A 80 8.67 21.93 1.53
C LYS A 80 9.89 21.02 1.75
N ARG A 81 11.11 21.50 1.48
CA ARG A 81 12.36 20.76 1.70
C ARG A 81 12.61 20.41 3.16
N HIS A 82 12.36 21.32 4.09
CA HIS A 82 12.57 21.08 5.52
C HIS A 82 11.58 20.06 6.08
N GLN A 83 10.32 20.13 5.64
CA GLN A 83 9.29 19.15 5.98
C GLN A 83 9.59 17.76 5.38
N ILE A 84 10.03 17.69 4.12
CA ILE A 84 10.46 16.44 3.48
C ILE A 84 11.62 15.80 4.26
N SER A 85 12.62 16.57 4.67
CA SER A 85 13.75 16.05 5.45
C SER A 85 13.32 15.44 6.79
N LYS A 86 12.32 16.02 7.47
CA LYS A 86 11.76 15.48 8.71
C LYS A 86 11.01 14.19 8.47
N MET A 87 10.17 14.13 7.44
CA MET A 87 9.45 12.91 7.08
C MET A 87 10.39 11.75 6.73
N VAL A 88 11.55 12.01 6.10
CA VAL A 88 12.57 10.97 5.85
C VAL A 88 13.06 10.38 7.17
N GLY A 89 13.35 11.22 8.16
CA GLY A 89 13.76 10.77 9.49
C GLY A 89 12.68 9.93 10.17
N ILE A 90 11.41 10.36 10.07
CA ILE A 90 10.27 9.66 10.67
C ILE A 90 10.12 8.25 10.06
N TYR A 91 10.04 8.14 8.73
CA TYR A 91 9.91 6.83 8.10
C TYR A 91 11.12 5.92 8.35
N LYS A 92 12.33 6.47 8.50
CA LYS A 92 13.54 5.69 8.83
C LYS A 92 13.60 5.23 10.29
N ALA A 93 13.00 5.96 11.22
CA ALA A 93 13.01 5.62 12.64
C ALA A 93 11.84 4.69 13.04
N ALA A 94 10.84 4.54 12.18
CA ALA A 94 9.74 3.62 12.40
C ALA A 94 10.20 2.15 12.41
N VAL A 95 9.53 1.33 13.22
CA VAL A 95 9.75 -0.13 13.26
C VAL A 95 9.31 -0.78 11.96
N SER A 96 8.10 -0.44 11.52
CA SER A 96 7.54 -0.85 10.24
C SER A 96 6.94 0.33 9.50
N VAL A 97 6.93 0.25 8.18
CA VAL A 97 6.19 1.18 7.33
C VAL A 97 5.04 0.45 6.64
N HIS A 98 3.83 0.91 6.91
CA HIS A 98 2.61 0.37 6.32
C HIS A 98 2.13 1.25 5.19
N ILE A 99 2.14 0.70 3.97
CA ILE A 99 1.62 1.37 2.78
C ILE A 99 0.17 0.94 2.59
N CYS A 100 -0.77 1.82 2.88
CA CYS A 100 -2.21 1.53 2.80
C CYS A 100 -2.77 1.99 1.44
N LEU A 101 -3.05 1.01 0.58
CA LEU A 101 -3.55 1.22 -0.77
C LEU A 101 -5.05 0.92 -0.85
N GLU A 102 -5.77 1.81 -1.52
CA GLU A 102 -7.15 1.56 -1.91
C GLU A 102 -7.20 0.76 -3.19
N GLY A 103 -8.19 -0.12 -3.29
CA GLY A 103 -8.51 -0.88 -4.50
C GLY A 103 -10.02 -1.03 -4.65
N PRO A 104 -10.48 -1.50 -5.81
CA PRO A 104 -11.89 -1.81 -6.05
C PRO A 104 -12.38 -2.98 -5.17
N ASP A 105 -13.68 -3.27 -5.20
CA ASP A 105 -14.31 -4.35 -4.42
C ASP A 105 -13.68 -5.73 -4.62
N ASN A 106 -13.10 -5.99 -5.79
CA ASN A 106 -12.40 -7.24 -6.12
C ASN A 106 -10.90 -7.23 -5.78
N SER A 107 -10.38 -6.18 -5.14
CA SER A 107 -8.95 -6.05 -4.79
C SER A 107 -8.43 -7.17 -3.89
N TRP A 108 -9.30 -7.82 -3.10
CA TRP A 108 -8.93 -8.96 -2.26
C TRP A 108 -8.43 -10.18 -3.04
N LEU A 109 -8.77 -10.27 -4.33
CA LEU A 109 -8.26 -11.32 -5.23
C LEU A 109 -6.79 -11.11 -5.62
N ALA A 110 -6.30 -9.87 -5.54
CA ALA A 110 -4.97 -9.52 -6.02
C ALA A 110 -3.87 -10.15 -5.17
N GLY A 111 -4.01 -10.11 -3.84
CA GLY A 111 -3.02 -10.69 -2.92
C GLY A 111 -2.86 -12.20 -3.12
N GLN A 112 -3.98 -12.93 -3.26
CA GLN A 112 -3.96 -14.37 -3.54
C GLN A 112 -3.30 -14.67 -4.89
N TYR A 113 -3.64 -13.91 -5.93
CA TYR A 113 -3.08 -14.12 -7.26
C TYR A 113 -1.60 -13.78 -7.36
N LEU A 114 -1.18 -12.72 -6.68
CA LEU A 114 0.23 -12.35 -6.54
C LEU A 114 1.02 -13.52 -5.93
N GLN A 115 0.56 -14.10 -4.82
CA GLN A 115 1.24 -15.23 -4.19
C GLN A 115 1.33 -16.45 -5.10
N GLU A 116 0.27 -16.78 -5.84
CA GLU A 116 0.32 -17.86 -6.84
C GLU A 116 1.36 -17.61 -7.94
N ILE A 117 1.44 -16.37 -8.45
CA ILE A 117 2.45 -15.98 -9.44
C ILE A 117 3.85 -16.16 -8.87
N LEU A 118 4.10 -15.71 -7.64
CA LEU A 118 5.41 -15.80 -7.00
C LEU A 118 5.83 -17.25 -6.77
N ILE A 119 4.93 -18.08 -6.21
CA ILE A 119 5.18 -19.49 -5.96
C ILE A 119 5.46 -20.22 -7.28
N PHE A 120 4.64 -19.98 -8.30
CA PHE A 120 4.80 -20.64 -9.58
C PHE A 120 6.12 -20.24 -10.29
N HIS A 121 6.46 -18.95 -10.28
CA HIS A 121 7.73 -18.47 -10.82
C HIS A 121 8.94 -19.07 -10.08
N ALA A 122 8.85 -19.26 -8.76
CA ALA A 122 9.92 -19.86 -7.98
C ALA A 122 10.12 -21.36 -8.28
N ILE A 123 9.03 -22.10 -8.50
CA ILE A 123 9.09 -23.57 -8.70
C ILE A 123 9.42 -23.93 -10.15
N ALA A 124 8.96 -23.14 -11.12
CA ALA A 124 9.01 -23.50 -12.53
C ALA A 124 9.40 -22.32 -13.46
N PRO A 125 10.52 -21.61 -13.20
CA PRO A 125 10.85 -20.39 -13.94
C PRO A 125 11.01 -20.62 -15.45
N GLY A 126 11.57 -21.75 -15.86
CA GLY A 126 11.84 -22.07 -17.27
C GLY A 126 10.60 -22.33 -18.15
N ILE A 127 9.44 -22.61 -17.53
CA ILE A 127 8.17 -22.82 -18.23
C ILE A 127 7.10 -21.79 -17.86
N PHE A 128 7.46 -20.79 -17.04
CA PHE A 128 6.52 -19.81 -16.49
C PHE A 128 5.70 -19.12 -17.57
N ASP A 129 6.37 -18.59 -18.59
CA ASP A 129 5.70 -17.88 -19.70
C ASP A 129 4.75 -18.78 -20.49
N ALA A 130 5.16 -20.02 -20.77
CA ALA A 130 4.35 -20.97 -21.53
C ALA A 130 3.05 -21.31 -20.79
N VAL A 131 3.16 -21.58 -19.49
CA VAL A 131 1.99 -21.92 -18.65
C VAL A 131 1.10 -20.70 -18.41
N MET A 132 1.67 -19.52 -18.18
CA MET A 132 0.88 -18.29 -18.03
C MET A 132 0.13 -17.96 -19.33
N LEU A 133 0.78 -18.13 -20.49
CA LEU A 133 0.13 -17.96 -21.79
C LEU A 133 -1.02 -18.95 -21.98
N GLU A 134 -0.79 -20.24 -21.72
CA GLU A 134 -1.80 -21.27 -21.83
C GLU A 134 -3.00 -20.99 -20.91
N ASN A 135 -2.75 -20.65 -19.64
CA ASN A 135 -3.78 -20.31 -18.66
C ASN A 135 -4.60 -19.10 -19.11
N VAL A 136 -3.94 -17.99 -19.49
CA VAL A 136 -4.62 -16.76 -19.92
C VAL A 136 -5.41 -16.99 -21.20
N TYR A 137 -4.86 -17.72 -22.16
CA TYR A 137 -5.53 -17.99 -23.43
C TYR A 137 -6.75 -18.90 -23.26
N ASN A 138 -6.58 -20.05 -22.59
CA ASN A 138 -7.64 -21.04 -22.42
C ASN A 138 -8.76 -20.54 -21.50
N ARG A 139 -8.44 -19.65 -20.56
CA ARG A 139 -9.40 -19.09 -19.59
C ARG A 139 -9.73 -17.62 -19.85
N ARG A 140 -9.52 -17.11 -21.07
CA ARG A 140 -9.79 -15.69 -21.40
C ARG A 140 -11.22 -15.24 -21.12
N SER A 141 -12.19 -16.15 -21.17
CA SER A 141 -13.61 -15.89 -20.89
C SER A 141 -14.00 -16.20 -19.44
N ASP A 142 -13.05 -16.64 -18.62
CA ASP A 142 -13.25 -16.90 -17.20
C ASP A 142 -13.30 -15.58 -16.43
N LYS A 143 -14.49 -15.27 -15.90
CA LYS A 143 -14.72 -14.07 -15.09
C LYS A 143 -13.89 -14.06 -13.82
N TRP A 144 -13.60 -15.23 -13.24
CA TRP A 144 -12.78 -15.33 -12.05
C TRP A 144 -11.34 -14.92 -12.34
N LEU A 145 -10.73 -15.50 -13.39
CA LEU A 145 -9.36 -15.12 -13.79
C LEU A 145 -9.29 -13.63 -14.15
N SER A 146 -10.27 -13.12 -14.88
CA SER A 146 -10.34 -11.70 -15.24
C SER A 146 -10.38 -10.79 -14.01
N ALA A 147 -11.22 -11.11 -13.01
CA ALA A 147 -11.30 -10.32 -11.77
C ALA A 147 -10.00 -10.32 -10.95
N ARG A 148 -9.24 -11.43 -10.96
CA ARG A 148 -7.92 -11.53 -10.31
C ARG A 148 -6.87 -10.68 -11.02
N ILE A 149 -6.85 -10.74 -12.35
CA ILE A 149 -5.96 -9.94 -13.19
C ILE A 149 -6.26 -8.45 -13.00
N ASP A 150 -7.54 -8.06 -13.01
CA ASP A 150 -7.95 -6.69 -12.77
C ASP A 150 -7.48 -6.17 -11.41
N GLY A 151 -7.72 -6.93 -10.33
CA GLY A 151 -7.25 -6.54 -8.99
C GLY A 151 -5.74 -6.36 -8.92
N LEU A 152 -4.97 -7.22 -9.60
CA LEU A 152 -3.50 -7.14 -9.68
C LEU A 152 -3.06 -5.93 -10.52
N LEU A 153 -3.71 -5.65 -11.65
CA LEU A 153 -3.42 -4.49 -12.47
C LEU A 153 -3.71 -3.19 -11.71
N ASP A 154 -4.78 -3.14 -10.93
CA ASP A 154 -5.13 -1.98 -10.11
C ASP A 154 -4.12 -1.77 -8.96
N LEU A 155 -3.59 -2.85 -8.37
CA LEU A 155 -2.48 -2.78 -7.43
C LEU A 155 -1.24 -2.15 -8.09
N ILE A 156 -0.78 -2.72 -9.20
CA ILE A 156 0.45 -2.29 -9.88
C ILE A 156 0.32 -0.85 -10.40
N ASN A 157 -0.88 -0.45 -10.85
CA ASN A 157 -1.12 0.90 -11.36
C ASN A 157 -1.55 1.89 -10.27
N ASN A 158 -1.56 1.49 -8.99
CA ASN A 158 -2.04 2.34 -7.92
C ASN A 158 -1.28 3.67 -7.89
N GLN A 159 -2.02 4.77 -7.78
CA GLN A 159 -1.46 6.12 -7.82
C GLN A 159 -0.40 6.38 -6.74
N TRP A 160 -0.42 5.63 -5.63
CA TRP A 160 0.60 5.70 -4.59
C TRP A 160 2.01 5.45 -5.17
N PHE A 161 2.14 4.48 -6.11
CA PHE A 161 3.43 4.15 -6.72
C PHE A 161 4.03 5.32 -7.51
N ARG A 162 3.22 6.31 -7.92
CA ARG A 162 3.68 7.48 -8.66
C ARG A 162 4.09 8.66 -7.77
N ARG A 163 3.83 8.58 -6.46
CA ARG A 163 4.15 9.64 -5.49
C ARG A 163 5.59 9.45 -5.01
N ILE A 164 6.56 9.89 -5.81
CA ILE A 164 7.99 9.90 -5.45
C ILE A 164 8.22 10.94 -4.35
N TRP A 165 8.09 10.61 -3.08
CA TRP A 165 8.63 11.56 -2.10
C TRP A 165 9.58 10.96 -1.06
N ILE A 166 9.35 9.78 -0.46
CA ILE A 166 10.25 9.30 0.61
C ILE A 166 10.33 7.78 0.73
N VAL A 167 9.19 7.07 0.71
CA VAL A 167 9.13 5.65 1.08
C VAL A 167 9.83 4.74 0.06
N GLN A 168 9.65 5.01 -1.23
CA GLN A 168 10.21 4.19 -2.31
C GLN A 168 11.73 4.35 -2.46
N GLU A 169 12.26 5.55 -2.21
CA GLU A 169 13.66 5.89 -2.50
C GLU A 169 14.60 5.74 -1.28
N PHE A 170 14.07 5.78 -0.04
CA PHE A 170 14.93 5.94 1.16
C PHE A 170 14.67 4.96 2.31
N VAL A 171 13.69 4.07 2.19
CA VAL A 171 13.37 3.04 3.22
C VAL A 171 13.86 1.66 2.78
N ALA A 172 14.84 1.61 1.86
CA ALA A 172 15.41 0.39 1.27
C ALA A 172 16.16 -0.56 2.24
N GLY A 173 15.78 -0.60 3.52
CA GLY A 173 16.33 -1.50 4.54
C GLY A 173 15.40 -1.81 5.72
N TYR A 174 14.10 -1.52 5.67
CA TYR A 174 13.17 -1.72 6.80
C TYR A 174 11.97 -2.61 6.45
N HIS A 175 11.28 -3.12 7.47
CA HIS A 175 10.04 -3.90 7.34
C HIS A 175 8.92 -3.06 6.73
N ILE A 176 8.73 -3.16 5.42
CA ILE A 176 7.65 -2.47 4.68
C ILE A 176 6.56 -3.49 4.35
N VAL A 177 5.30 -3.14 4.63
CA VAL A 177 4.13 -3.96 4.32
C VAL A 177 3.12 -3.14 3.53
N VAL A 178 2.71 -3.65 2.38
CA VAL A 178 1.63 -3.08 1.56
C VAL A 178 0.31 -3.72 1.98
N HIS A 179 -0.63 -2.90 2.43
CA HIS A 179 -2.01 -3.29 2.69
C HIS A 179 -2.85 -2.98 1.46
N TYR A 180 -3.43 -4.03 0.83
CA TYR A 180 -4.28 -3.88 -0.35
C TYR A 180 -5.33 -5.00 -0.41
N GLY A 181 -6.60 -4.63 -0.56
CA GLY A 181 -7.70 -5.59 -0.63
C GLY A 181 -7.80 -6.52 0.59
N GLY A 182 -7.43 -6.05 1.78
CA GLY A 182 -7.38 -6.88 2.99
C GLY A 182 -6.20 -7.85 3.06
N SER A 183 -5.29 -7.84 2.08
CA SER A 183 -4.04 -8.60 2.12
C SER A 183 -2.91 -7.74 2.69
N CYS A 184 -2.05 -8.35 3.50
CA CYS A 184 -0.75 -7.80 3.91
C CYS A 184 0.32 -8.39 3.00
N ILE A 185 0.92 -7.57 2.15
CA ILE A 185 1.88 -7.98 1.12
C ILE A 185 3.26 -7.43 1.50
N PRO A 186 4.26 -8.28 1.81
CA PRO A 186 5.63 -7.82 2.04
C PRO A 186 6.17 -7.04 0.85
N TRP A 187 6.96 -6.00 1.10
CA TRP A 187 7.54 -5.19 0.02
C TRP A 187 8.46 -6.00 -0.91
N GLU A 188 9.12 -7.02 -0.39
CA GLU A 188 9.95 -7.94 -1.17
C GLU A 188 9.12 -8.69 -2.24
N ASP A 189 7.88 -9.01 -1.92
CA ASP A 189 6.96 -9.67 -2.85
C ASP A 189 6.50 -8.71 -3.95
N ILE A 190 6.36 -7.42 -3.63
CA ILE A 190 6.12 -6.36 -4.62
C ILE A 190 7.31 -6.22 -5.57
N ILE A 191 8.54 -6.22 -5.05
CA ILE A 191 9.77 -6.17 -5.84
C ILE A 191 9.90 -7.42 -6.73
N ARG A 192 9.63 -8.61 -6.20
CA ARG A 192 9.66 -9.86 -6.98
C ARG A 192 8.63 -9.85 -8.09
N LEU A 193 7.39 -9.41 -7.80
CA LEU A 193 6.37 -9.26 -8.83
C LEU A 193 6.84 -8.29 -9.92
N HIS A 194 7.41 -7.14 -9.55
CA HIS A 194 7.96 -6.20 -10.52
C HIS A 194 9.04 -6.84 -11.40
N HIS A 195 9.97 -7.58 -10.80
CA HIS A 195 11.01 -8.31 -11.53
C HIS A 195 10.40 -9.30 -12.52
N ILE A 196 9.40 -10.09 -12.12
CA ILE A 196 8.71 -11.02 -13.01
C ILE A 196 8.02 -10.27 -14.15
N VAL A 197 7.27 -9.20 -13.84
CA VAL A 197 6.55 -8.39 -14.85
C VAL A 197 7.50 -7.80 -15.91
N THR A 198 8.75 -7.47 -15.53
CA THR A 198 9.75 -6.84 -16.42
C THR A 198 10.66 -7.83 -17.13
N THR A 199 10.85 -9.04 -16.60
CA THR A 199 11.73 -10.07 -17.19
C THR A 199 10.99 -11.18 -17.94
N THR A 200 9.67 -11.24 -17.80
CA THR A 200 8.81 -12.25 -18.44
C THR A 200 7.75 -11.59 -19.33
N ASN A 201 6.97 -12.39 -20.06
CA ASN A 201 5.86 -11.90 -20.86
C ASN A 201 4.59 -11.61 -20.05
N LEU A 202 4.64 -11.71 -18.71
CA LEU A 202 3.48 -11.52 -17.83
C LEU A 202 2.75 -10.19 -18.10
N SER A 203 3.48 -9.09 -18.28
CA SER A 203 2.88 -7.78 -18.56
C SER A 203 2.04 -7.76 -19.85
N MET A 204 2.47 -8.50 -20.88
CA MET A 204 1.75 -8.66 -22.14
C MET A 204 0.52 -9.56 -21.96
N LEU A 205 0.67 -10.67 -21.23
CA LEU A 205 -0.38 -11.64 -20.97
C LEU A 205 -1.54 -11.05 -20.15
N LEU A 206 -1.24 -10.29 -19.09
CA LEU A 206 -2.28 -9.64 -18.28
C LEU A 206 -3.11 -8.63 -19.10
N ARG A 207 -2.50 -7.94 -20.08
CA ARG A 207 -3.20 -7.02 -20.98
C ARG A 207 -4.08 -7.74 -21.99
N TYR A 208 -3.59 -8.85 -22.54
CA TYR A 208 -4.38 -9.68 -23.46
C TYR A 208 -5.70 -10.13 -22.82
N SER A 209 -5.69 -10.40 -21.52
CA SER A 209 -6.88 -10.86 -20.79
C SER A 209 -7.93 -9.76 -20.52
N THR A 210 -7.54 -8.49 -20.41
CA THR A 210 -8.42 -7.43 -19.87
C THR A 210 -8.82 -6.37 -20.88
N ASN A 211 -8.25 -6.36 -22.10
CA ASN A 211 -8.44 -5.28 -23.10
C ASN A 211 -8.17 -3.86 -22.56
N LYS A 212 -7.50 -3.71 -21.40
CA LYS A 212 -7.21 -2.41 -20.78
C LYS A 212 -5.87 -1.85 -21.28
N PRO A 213 -5.81 -0.60 -21.77
CA PRO A 213 -4.57 0.08 -22.11
C PRO A 213 -3.89 0.65 -20.85
N GLY A 214 -2.60 0.31 -20.62
CA GLY A 214 -1.82 0.90 -19.53
C GLY A 214 -0.38 0.38 -19.50
N ASN A 215 0.62 1.25 -19.31
CA ASN A 215 2.03 0.85 -19.37
C ASN A 215 2.56 0.32 -18.03
N LEU A 216 2.59 -1.00 -17.86
CA LEU A 216 3.06 -1.70 -16.66
C LEU A 216 4.57 -1.56 -16.39
N ASN A 217 5.36 -1.11 -17.38
CA ASN A 217 6.81 -0.91 -17.24
C ASN A 217 7.19 0.36 -16.44
N ARG A 218 6.21 1.05 -15.85
CA ARG A 218 6.42 2.23 -14.99
C ARG A 218 6.19 1.92 -13.51
N PHE A 219 6.12 0.64 -13.16
CA PHE A 219 6.04 0.21 -11.78
C PHE A 219 7.45 0.18 -11.20
N LEU A 220 7.66 0.88 -10.08
CA LEU A 220 8.97 1.08 -9.42
C LEU A 220 10.01 1.80 -10.29
#